data_AF-A0A8P4KCU7-F1
#
_entry.id   AF-A0A8P4KCU7-F1
#
_cell.length_a   1.000
_cell.length_b   1.000
_cell.length_c   1.000
_cell.angle_alpha   90.00
_cell.angle_beta   90.00
_cell.angle_gamma   90.00
#
_symmetry.space_group_name_H-M   'P 1'
#
loop_
_entity.id
_entity.type
_entity.pdbx_description
1 polymer ?
#
loop_
_entity_poly.entity_id
_entity_poly.type
_entity_poly.pdbx_seq_one_letter_code
_entity_poly.pdbx_strand_id
1 'polypeptide(L)'
;AVRELPQKLREEIISSHLKGLVHKKISKTNNIQRDRSLKLMEQLQTCLAMEESPTFHQGRALNEQGLHGRTQRCTTLLTTTNIKSLLEYARRNLDKNTEFWETVLWTDETKLELFGYMDQRYVCRVKGQAYDQKNTIPTVNFFKFNSNFTED
;
A
#
# COMPACT_ATOMS: atom_id res chain seq x y z
N ALA A 1 15.37 -12.64 -4.71
CA ALA A 1 16.03 -11.81 -5.76
C ALA A 1 14.95 -11.21 -6.64
N VAL A 2 14.83 -9.88 -6.67
CA VAL A 2 13.90 -9.20 -7.58
C VAL A 2 14.49 -9.35 -8.99
N ARG A 3 13.88 -10.19 -9.84
CA ARG A 3 14.31 -10.33 -11.23
C ARG A 3 13.98 -9.03 -11.95
N GLU A 4 15.00 -8.23 -12.24
CA GLU A 4 14.83 -7.07 -13.11
C GLU A 4 14.37 -7.52 -14.50
N LEU A 5 13.48 -6.73 -15.10
CA LEU A 5 13.06 -6.97 -16.48
C LEU A 5 14.27 -6.80 -17.42
N PRO A 6 14.37 -7.62 -18.49
CA PRO A 6 15.41 -7.47 -19.49
C PRO A 6 15.46 -6.04 -20.04
N GLN A 7 16.66 -5.49 -20.21
CA GLN A 7 16.86 -4.10 -20.61
C GLN A 7 16.11 -3.73 -21.90
N LYS A 8 16.14 -4.64 -22.88
CA LYS A 8 15.39 -4.52 -24.14
C LYS A 8 13.89 -4.31 -23.92
N LEU A 9 13.30 -5.01 -22.96
CA LEU A 9 11.88 -4.89 -22.62
C LEU A 9 11.59 -3.53 -21.98
N ARG A 10 12.49 -3.03 -21.11
CA ARG A 10 12.35 -1.71 -20.47
C ARG A 10 12.33 -0.58 -21.52
N GLU A 11 13.23 -0.64 -22.49
CA GLU A 11 13.32 0.34 -23.58
C GLU A 11 12.06 0.34 -24.47
N GLU A 12 11.50 -0.84 -24.76
CA GLU A 12 10.26 -0.98 -25.54
C GLU A 12 9.04 -0.40 -24.80
N ILE A 13 8.98 -0.58 -23.48
CA ILE A 13 7.94 -0.02 -22.62
C ILE A 13 8.02 1.51 -22.57
N ILE A 14 9.23 2.05 -22.45
CA ILE A 14 9.48 3.50 -22.45
C ILE A 14 9.07 4.09 -23.80
N SER A 15 9.51 3.48 -24.91
CA SER A 15 9.12 3.91 -26.26
C SER A 15 7.59 3.90 -26.46
N SER A 16 6.91 2.89 -25.92
CA SER A 16 5.45 2.80 -26.00
C SER A 16 4.73 3.89 -25.20
N HIS A 17 5.24 4.27 -24.03
CA HIS A 17 4.70 5.40 -23.25
C HIS A 17 4.92 6.73 -23.96
N LEU A 18 6.10 6.94 -24.57
CA LEU A 18 6.39 8.13 -25.36
C LEU A 18 5.47 8.26 -26.58
N LYS A 19 4.96 7.14 -27.10
CA LYS A 19 3.94 7.08 -28.16
C LYS A 19 2.50 7.29 -27.65
N GLY A 20 2.30 7.61 -26.37
CA GLY A 20 0.99 7.83 -25.77
C GLY A 20 0.16 6.57 -25.54
N LEU A 21 0.76 5.38 -25.60
CA LEU A 21 0.05 4.14 -25.33
C LEU A 21 -0.26 4.01 -23.84
N VAL A 22 -1.52 3.74 -23.53
CA VAL A 22 -1.96 3.54 -22.15
C VAL A 22 -1.40 2.23 -21.61
N HIS A 23 -1.00 2.23 -20.34
CA HIS A 23 -0.49 1.08 -19.58
C HIS A 23 -1.28 -0.24 -19.83
N LYS A 24 -2.62 -0.16 -20.01
CA LYS A 24 -3.47 -1.32 -20.32
C LYS A 24 -3.02 -2.07 -21.58
N LYS A 25 -2.70 -1.32 -22.64
CA LYS A 25 -2.25 -1.82 -23.94
C LYS A 25 -0.83 -2.36 -23.85
N ILE A 26 0.08 -1.59 -23.25
CA ILE A 26 1.51 -1.95 -23.15
C ILE A 26 1.71 -3.30 -22.46
N SER A 27 1.06 -3.55 -21.32
CA SER A 27 1.24 -4.84 -20.65
C SER A 27 0.59 -6.02 -21.40
N LYS A 28 -0.44 -5.78 -22.21
CA LYS A 28 -1.04 -6.83 -23.05
C LYS A 28 -0.09 -7.18 -24.21
N THR A 29 0.46 -6.16 -24.87
CA THR A 29 1.42 -6.32 -25.97
C THR A 29 2.68 -7.04 -25.54
N ASN A 30 3.15 -6.78 -24.31
CA ASN A 30 4.36 -7.39 -23.76
C ASN A 30 4.12 -8.71 -22.99
N ASN A 31 2.90 -9.27 -23.06
CA ASN A 31 2.48 -10.47 -22.33
C ASN A 31 2.84 -10.46 -20.82
N ILE A 32 2.80 -9.27 -20.20
CA ILE A 32 3.08 -9.09 -18.78
C ILE A 32 1.82 -9.50 -18.03
N GLN A 33 1.88 -10.66 -17.35
CA GLN A 33 0.77 -11.19 -16.57
C GLN A 33 0.28 -10.14 -15.56
N ARG A 34 -1.01 -9.79 -15.66
CA ARG A 34 -1.71 -9.05 -14.62
C ARG A 34 -2.32 -10.08 -13.68
N ASP A 35 -1.67 -10.30 -12.56
CA ASP A 35 -2.08 -11.25 -11.50
C ASP A 35 -3.37 -10.85 -10.76
N ARG A 36 -4.22 -9.99 -11.36
CA ARG A 36 -5.34 -9.34 -10.68
C ARG A 36 -6.56 -10.23 -10.50
N SER A 37 -6.85 -11.14 -11.43
CA SER A 37 -8.09 -11.93 -11.40
C SER A 37 -7.99 -13.16 -10.49
N LEU A 38 -6.89 -13.92 -10.58
CA LEU A 38 -6.68 -15.11 -9.75
C LEU A 38 -6.52 -14.73 -8.27
N LYS A 39 -5.72 -13.69 -8.00
CA LYS A 39 -5.47 -13.21 -6.65
C LYS A 39 -6.67 -12.55 -5.97
N LEU A 40 -7.53 -11.87 -6.74
CA LEU A 40 -8.79 -11.34 -6.23
C LEU A 40 -9.74 -12.46 -5.82
N MET A 41 -9.83 -13.53 -6.63
CA MET A 41 -10.68 -14.69 -6.33
C MET A 41 -10.19 -15.43 -5.08
N GLU A 42 -8.87 -15.61 -4.94
CA GLU A 42 -8.25 -16.21 -3.75
C GLU A 42 -8.46 -15.37 -2.47
N GLN A 43 -8.32 -14.04 -2.56
CA GLN A 43 -8.60 -13.13 -1.44
C GLN A 43 -10.08 -13.13 -1.04
N LEU A 44 -10.99 -13.16 -2.01
CA LEU A 44 -12.42 -13.31 -1.77
C LEU A 44 -12.73 -14.69 -1.17
N GLN A 45 -12.06 -15.75 -1.61
CA GLN A 45 -12.17 -17.08 -0.99
C GLN A 45 -11.65 -17.09 0.46
N THR A 46 -10.59 -16.32 0.77
CA THR A 46 -10.07 -16.21 2.15
C THR A 46 -11.05 -15.45 3.05
N CYS A 47 -11.73 -14.43 2.53
CA CYS A 47 -12.89 -13.82 3.21
C CYS A 47 -14.04 -14.82 3.43
N LEU A 48 -14.18 -15.82 2.55
CA LEU A 48 -15.24 -16.84 2.54
C LEU A 48 -14.83 -18.13 3.25
N ALA A 49 -13.64 -18.23 3.84
CA ALA A 49 -13.14 -19.42 4.54
C ALA A 49 -13.81 -19.66 5.91
N MET A 50 -15.06 -19.20 6.07
CA MET A 50 -16.04 -19.79 6.97
C MET A 50 -16.83 -20.82 6.16
N GLU A 51 -16.32 -22.06 6.19
CA GLU A 51 -16.95 -23.33 5.79
C GLU A 51 -17.80 -23.38 4.50
N GLU A 52 -17.25 -24.10 3.51
CA GLU A 52 -17.88 -24.85 2.43
C GLU A 52 -19.34 -24.53 2.01
N SER A 53 -19.52 -23.52 1.13
CA SER A 53 -20.40 -23.55 -0.06
C SER A 53 -20.69 -22.13 -0.58
N PRO A 54 -20.31 -21.77 -1.83
CA PRO A 54 -20.46 -20.41 -2.34
C PRO A 54 -21.90 -20.20 -2.82
N THR A 55 -22.83 -19.91 -1.91
CA THR A 55 -24.21 -19.56 -2.27
C THR A 55 -24.65 -18.26 -1.63
N PHE A 56 -25.56 -17.57 -2.33
CA PHE A 56 -26.24 -16.30 -2.00
C PHE A 56 -26.52 -16.04 -0.51
N HIS A 57 -26.72 -17.09 0.28
CA HIS A 57 -26.88 -17.07 1.73
C HIS A 57 -25.67 -16.46 2.47
N GLN A 58 -24.43 -16.69 2.01
CA GLN A 58 -23.22 -16.08 2.61
C GLN A 58 -23.18 -14.56 2.42
N GLY A 59 -23.63 -14.04 1.27
CA GLY A 59 -23.67 -12.60 1.03
C GLY A 59 -24.67 -11.88 1.95
N ARG A 60 -25.82 -12.50 2.25
CA ARG A 60 -26.76 -11.98 3.24
C ARG A 60 -26.20 -12.08 4.65
N ALA A 61 -25.65 -13.23 5.05
CA ALA A 61 -25.06 -13.40 6.38
C ALA A 61 -23.92 -12.40 6.65
N LEU A 62 -23.05 -12.16 5.67
CA LEU A 62 -21.98 -11.15 5.78
C LEU A 62 -22.55 -9.73 5.90
N ASN A 63 -23.58 -9.40 5.11
CA ASN A 63 -24.25 -8.09 5.20
C ASN A 63 -24.99 -7.90 6.53
N GLU A 64 -25.62 -8.95 7.07
CA GLU A 64 -26.25 -8.95 8.40
C GLU A 64 -25.21 -8.72 9.51
N GLN A 65 -24.00 -9.25 9.35
CA GLN A 65 -22.84 -9.00 10.22
C GLN A 65 -22.14 -7.66 9.93
N GLY A 66 -22.61 -6.88 8.95
CA GLY A 66 -22.01 -5.59 8.55
C GLY A 66 -20.64 -5.70 7.89
N LEU A 67 -20.25 -6.88 7.43
CA LEU A 67 -18.97 -7.16 6.77
C LEU A 67 -19.06 -6.89 5.27
N HIS A 68 -18.15 -6.08 4.76
CA HIS A 68 -18.07 -5.82 3.34
C HIS A 68 -16.63 -5.89 2.83
N GLY A 69 -16.47 -6.37 1.59
CA GLY A 69 -15.21 -6.27 0.87
C GLY A 69 -14.83 -4.80 0.66
N ARG A 70 -13.65 -4.42 1.16
CA ARG A 70 -13.08 -3.07 1.04
C ARG A 70 -11.59 -3.17 0.74
N THR A 71 -11.05 -2.18 0.04
CA THR A 71 -9.60 -2.09 -0.18
C THR A 71 -8.89 -1.84 1.15
N GLN A 72 -7.80 -2.57 1.41
CA GLN A 72 -6.95 -2.33 2.57
C GLN A 72 -6.34 -0.93 2.51
N ARG A 73 -6.12 -0.31 3.68
CA ARG A 73 -5.33 0.93 3.78
C ARG A 73 -3.87 0.56 3.98
N CYS A 74 -2.97 1.26 3.30
CA CYS A 74 -1.55 1.22 3.59
C CYS A 74 -1.30 2.14 4.78
N THR A 75 -0.84 1.58 5.90
CA THR A 75 -0.47 2.33 7.09
C THR A 75 0.93 1.94 7.51
N THR A 76 1.64 2.82 8.19
CA THR A 76 2.93 2.46 8.78
C THR A 76 2.73 1.39 9.84
N LEU A 77 3.70 0.50 10.00
CA LEU A 77 3.67 -0.47 11.08
C LEU A 77 3.84 0.26 12.42
N LEU A 78 2.74 0.36 13.15
CA LEU A 78 2.70 1.03 14.45
C LEU A 78 3.20 0.09 15.54
N THR A 79 4.51 0.02 15.73
CA THR A 79 5.09 -0.56 16.94
C THR A 79 4.92 0.41 18.10
N THR A 80 4.84 -0.10 19.33
CA THR A 80 4.72 0.74 20.54
C THR A 80 5.85 1.78 20.64
N THR A 81 7.06 1.41 20.20
CA THR A 81 8.22 2.30 20.11
C THR A 81 8.02 3.41 19.09
N ASN A 82 7.55 3.09 17.87
CA ASN A 82 7.33 4.07 16.81
C ASN A 82 6.21 5.06 17.17
N ILE A 83 5.17 4.59 17.85
CA ILE A 83 4.09 5.46 18.34
C ILE A 83 4.64 6.46 19.35
N LYS A 84 5.43 5.99 20.33
CA LYS A 84 6.02 6.85 21.35
C LYS A 84 6.97 7.89 20.73
N SER A 85 7.86 7.48 19.84
CA SER A 85 8.81 8.39 19.20
C SER A 85 8.11 9.43 18.32
N LEU A 86 7.08 9.04 17.57
CA LEU A 86 6.28 9.95 16.75
C LEU A 86 5.51 10.95 17.60
N LEU A 87 4.94 10.50 18.73
CA LEU A 87 4.22 11.35 19.67
C LEU A 87 5.15 12.35 20.37
N GLU A 88 6.34 11.90 20.79
CA GLU A 88 7.36 12.77 21.37
C GLU A 88 7.88 13.79 20.36
N TYR A 89 8.10 13.38 19.10
CA TYR A 89 8.49 14.29 18.03
C TYR A 89 7.40 15.33 17.76
N ALA A 90 6.13 14.92 17.65
CA ALA A 90 5.02 15.84 17.43
C ALA A 90 4.88 16.84 18.59
N ARG A 91 5.03 16.40 19.84
CA ARG A 91 5.01 17.29 21.01
C ARG A 91 6.17 18.27 21.02
N ARG A 92 7.40 17.82 20.71
CA ARG A 92 8.59 18.69 20.67
C ARG A 92 8.52 19.77 19.59
N ASN A 93 7.84 19.49 18.48
CA ASN A 93 7.80 20.38 17.33
C ASN A 93 6.47 21.11 17.15
N LEU A 94 5.55 21.01 18.12
CA LEU A 94 4.23 21.64 18.04
C LEU A 94 4.32 23.17 17.99
N ASP A 95 5.26 23.75 18.73
CA ASP A 95 5.42 25.20 18.90
C ASP A 95 6.46 25.80 17.93
N LYS A 96 7.03 25.00 17.01
CA LYS A 96 8.02 25.49 16.05
C LYS A 96 7.36 26.41 15.03
N ASN A 97 7.99 27.55 14.75
CA ASN A 97 7.51 28.55 13.81
C ASN A 97 7.71 28.11 12.34
N THR A 98 7.07 28.82 11.40
CA THR A 98 7.19 28.52 9.97
C THR A 98 8.63 28.68 9.46
N GLU A 99 9.35 29.69 9.93
CA GLU A 99 10.75 29.94 9.55
C GLU A 99 11.65 28.74 9.87
N PHE A 100 11.45 28.08 11.02
CA PHE A 100 12.16 26.84 11.33
C PHE A 100 11.93 25.78 10.26
N TRP A 101 10.68 25.54 9.85
CA TRP A 101 10.36 24.53 8.83
C TRP A 101 10.91 24.86 7.45
N GLU A 102 11.09 26.14 7.12
CA GLU A 102 11.73 26.58 5.87
C GLU A 102 13.23 26.30 5.85
N THR A 103 13.88 26.24 7.02
CA THR A 103 15.30 25.86 7.12
C THR A 103 15.54 24.34 7.05
N VAL A 104 14.50 23.52 7.22
CA VAL A 104 14.64 22.07 7.23
C VAL A 104 14.80 21.52 5.81
N LEU A 105 15.96 20.91 5.53
CA LEU A 105 16.19 20.14 4.32
C LEU A 105 15.67 18.71 4.47
N TRP A 106 14.61 18.38 3.73
CA TRP A 106 14.05 17.03 3.69
C TRP A 106 14.77 16.16 2.68
N THR A 107 15.22 14.97 3.10
CA THR A 107 15.79 13.95 2.22
C THR A 107 14.95 12.67 2.32
N ASP A 108 14.59 12.09 1.18
CA ASP A 108 13.88 10.82 1.12
C ASP A 108 14.29 10.05 -0.14
N GLU A 109 14.24 8.72 -0.05
CA GLU A 109 14.49 7.81 -1.16
C GLU A 109 13.17 7.17 -1.59
N THR A 110 12.69 7.53 -2.78
CA THR A 110 11.48 6.90 -3.34
C THR A 110 11.86 5.90 -4.43
N LYS A 111 11.39 4.66 -4.28
CA LYS A 111 11.49 3.65 -5.34
C LYS A 111 10.48 3.93 -6.44
N LEU A 112 10.96 4.19 -7.66
CA LEU A 112 10.11 4.31 -8.85
C LEU A 112 10.02 2.95 -9.57
N GLU A 113 8.84 2.33 -9.55
CA GLU A 113 8.58 1.07 -10.27
C GLU A 113 7.88 1.33 -11.60
N LEU A 114 8.43 0.80 -12.70
CA LEU A 114 7.89 0.94 -14.06
C LEU A 114 6.48 0.32 -14.21
N PHE A 115 6.24 -0.77 -13.48
CA PHE A 115 4.93 -1.36 -13.27
C PHE A 115 4.75 -1.49 -11.78
N GLY A 116 4.14 -0.49 -11.15
CA GLY A 116 3.84 -0.57 -9.72
C GLY A 116 3.08 -1.86 -9.42
N TYR A 117 3.58 -2.65 -8.48
CA TYR A 117 2.85 -3.77 -7.91
C TYR A 117 1.70 -3.25 -7.06
N MET A 118 0.69 -2.65 -7.70
CA MET A 118 -0.56 -2.27 -7.06
C MET A 118 -1.45 -3.51 -6.99
N ASP A 119 -1.00 -4.49 -6.19
CA ASP A 119 -1.85 -5.57 -5.71
C ASP A 119 -2.87 -4.92 -4.76
N GLN A 120 -3.95 -4.42 -5.36
CA GLN A 120 -5.09 -3.92 -4.60
C GLN A 120 -5.70 -5.09 -3.85
N ARG A 121 -5.26 -5.27 -2.60
CA ARG A 121 -5.78 -6.30 -1.74
C ARG A 121 -7.09 -5.88 -1.12
N TYR A 122 -8.05 -6.79 -1.14
CA TYR A 122 -9.34 -6.62 -0.49
C TYR A 122 -9.34 -7.33 0.86
N VAL A 123 -9.94 -6.69 1.85
CA VAL A 123 -10.25 -7.27 3.16
C VAL A 123 -11.72 -7.08 3.45
N CYS A 124 -12.32 -8.11 4.02
CA CYS A 124 -13.68 -8.05 4.53
C CYS A 124 -13.64 -7.51 5.96
N ARG A 125 -14.23 -6.32 6.17
CA ARG A 125 -14.23 -5.63 7.47
C ARG A 125 -15.51 -4.85 7.71
N VAL A 126 -15.82 -4.61 8.98
CA VAL A 126 -16.93 -3.75 9.43
C VAL A 126 -16.60 -2.28 9.19
N LYS A 127 -17.62 -1.44 8.99
CA LYS A 127 -17.47 0.02 8.91
C LYS A 127 -16.80 0.55 10.19
N GLY A 128 -15.80 1.40 10.06
CA GLY A 128 -15.07 2.01 11.19
C GLY A 128 -13.77 1.30 11.57
N GLN A 129 -13.62 0.01 11.26
CA GLN A 129 -12.40 -0.77 11.56
C GLN A 129 -11.30 -0.61 10.50
N ALA A 130 -11.22 0.57 9.87
CA ALA A 130 -10.36 0.76 8.71
C ALA A 130 -8.86 0.80 9.07
N TYR A 131 -8.55 1.20 10.30
CA TYR A 131 -7.21 1.41 10.83
C TYR A 131 -6.76 0.30 11.80
N ASP A 132 -7.59 -0.72 12.02
CA ASP A 132 -7.17 -1.89 12.79
C ASP A 132 -6.01 -2.55 12.05
N GLN A 133 -4.95 -2.90 12.77
CA GLN A 133 -3.72 -3.47 12.18
C GLN A 133 -3.99 -4.72 11.32
N LYS A 134 -4.99 -5.52 11.69
CA LYS A 134 -5.48 -6.70 10.95
C LYS A 134 -6.10 -6.37 9.58
N ASN A 135 -6.58 -5.14 9.40
CA ASN A 135 -7.30 -4.65 8.22
C ASN A 135 -6.44 -3.72 7.33
N THR A 136 -5.18 -3.51 7.70
CA THR A 136 -4.22 -2.63 7.01
C THR A 136 -3.04 -3.41 6.46
N ILE A 137 -2.46 -2.94 5.37
CA ILE A 137 -1.18 -3.44 4.89
C ILE A 137 -0.10 -2.61 5.56
N PRO A 138 0.79 -3.21 6.37
CA PRO A 138 1.93 -2.48 6.91
C PRO A 138 2.86 -2.09 5.76
N THR A 139 3.06 -0.80 5.58
CA THR A 139 4.12 -0.29 4.70
C THR A 139 5.47 -0.55 5.39
N VAL A 140 6.42 -1.12 4.64
CA VAL A 140 7.77 -1.52 5.11
C VAL A 140 8.61 -0.31 5.58
N ASN A 141 8.11 0.91 5.44
CA ASN A 141 8.76 2.10 5.96
C ASN A 141 8.54 2.23 7.48
N PHE A 142 9.56 1.83 8.22
CA PHE A 142 9.73 2.24 9.61
C PHE A 142 10.15 3.71 9.61
N PHE A 143 9.33 4.60 10.18
CA PHE A 143 9.78 5.96 10.50
C PHE A 143 10.88 5.84 11.56
N LYS A 144 12.14 5.92 11.14
CA LYS A 144 13.28 6.06 12.04
C LYS A 144 13.58 7.55 12.16
N PHE A 145 13.34 8.11 13.33
CA PHE A 145 13.82 9.44 13.65
C PHE A 145 15.33 9.35 13.89
N ASN A 146 16.14 9.93 12.99
CA ASN A 146 17.55 10.18 13.27
C ASN A 146 17.62 11.33 14.27
N SER A 147 17.96 11.04 15.52
CA SER A 147 18.07 12.02 16.61
C SER A 147 19.35 12.86 16.57
N ASN A 148 20.05 12.95 15.44
CA ASN A 148 21.33 13.64 15.34
C ASN A 148 21.18 15.12 14.92
N PHE A 149 20.06 15.75 15.26
CA PHE A 149 19.95 17.21 15.18
C PHE A 149 20.42 17.78 16.51
N THR A 150 21.74 17.88 16.67
CA THR A 150 22.34 18.72 17.70
C THR A 150 22.29 20.15 17.18
N GLU A 151 21.46 20.99 17.80
CA GLU A 151 21.51 22.45 17.64
C GLU A 151 22.88 22.93 18.18
N ASP A 152 23.61 23.71 17.36
CA ASP A 152 24.78 24.51 17.78
C ASP A 152 24.35 25.67 18.71
#